data_AF-A0A497APK2-F1
#
_entry.id   AF-A0A497APK2-F1
#
_cell.length_a   1.000
_cell.length_b   1.000
_cell.length_c   1.000
_cell.angle_alpha   90.00
_cell.angle_beta   90.00
_cell.angle_gamma   90.00
#
_symmetry.space_group_name_H-M   'P 1'
#
loop_
_entity.id
_entity.type
_entity.pdbx_description
1 polymer ?
#
loop_
_entity_poly.entity_id
_entity_poly.type
_entity_poly.pdbx_seq_one_letter_code
_entity_poly.pdbx_strand_id
1 'polypeptide(L)'
;MTKKSKKRRRSKHSKSGRTPPRSASMHDLIQAGYQVRAFEISDEIKGYKPGIAKEMSDATLLLKTGHFVEAQYAFQSIIRRQPGIREAYTNLAVAYLKLGDQGAAESLWQTGIDKFPRYVFPRANLAQRCLQRGQVDEAENLLKPLEKVRKFHSGEFRFYVLTYSDVLAAQGNYTAALSWLKLLSKMLPRSPGVWPRKVRYWIGRLLHRE
;
A
#
# COMPACT_ATOMS: atom_id res chain seq x y z
N MET A 1 5.23 -39.35 39.48
CA MET A 1 4.24 -38.26 39.61
C MET A 1 4.74 -37.03 38.87
N THR A 2 4.28 -36.81 37.65
CA THR A 2 4.77 -35.78 36.72
C THR A 2 3.66 -34.77 36.43
N LYS A 3 3.85 -33.51 36.82
CA LYS A 3 3.04 -32.38 36.33
C LYS A 3 3.96 -31.27 35.85
N LYS A 4 4.41 -31.37 34.60
CA LYS A 4 4.97 -30.23 33.84
C LYS A 4 3.79 -29.32 33.45
N SER A 5 3.66 -28.20 34.15
CA SER A 5 2.74 -27.11 33.82
C SER A 5 3.16 -26.46 32.48
N LYS A 6 2.49 -26.83 31.39
CA LYS A 6 2.55 -26.10 30.11
C LYS A 6 1.83 -24.76 30.29
N LYS A 7 2.57 -23.70 30.62
CA LYS A 7 2.14 -22.31 30.43
C LYS A 7 1.89 -22.08 28.93
N ARG A 8 0.63 -22.19 28.51
CA ARG A 8 0.15 -21.73 27.20
C ARG A 8 0.51 -20.25 27.05
N ARG A 9 1.51 -19.93 26.22
CA ARG A 9 1.74 -18.56 25.72
C ARG A 9 0.51 -18.15 24.91
N ARG A 10 -0.40 -17.41 25.54
CA ARG A 10 -1.45 -16.67 24.82
C ARG A 10 -0.74 -15.61 23.96
N SER A 11 -0.76 -15.83 22.65
CA SER A 11 -0.41 -14.84 21.64
C SER A 11 -1.31 -13.61 21.85
N LYS A 12 -0.74 -12.52 22.38
CA LYS A 12 -1.36 -11.21 22.41
C LYS A 12 -1.49 -10.75 20.95
N HIS A 13 -2.64 -10.96 20.33
CA HIS A 13 -3.02 -10.21 19.15
C HIS A 13 -3.12 -8.74 19.59
N SER A 14 -2.11 -7.93 19.26
CA SER A 14 -2.03 -6.54 19.69
C SER A 14 -3.08 -5.70 18.93
N LYS A 15 -4.22 -5.46 19.56
CA LYS A 15 -5.19 -4.42 19.17
C LYS A 15 -4.66 -3.01 19.45
N SER A 16 -3.43 -2.69 19.05
CA SER A 16 -2.85 -1.37 19.26
C SER A 16 -2.58 -0.71 17.90
N GLY A 17 -3.48 0.16 17.48
CA GLY A 17 -3.23 1.04 16.34
C GLY A 17 -2.01 1.91 16.59
N ARG A 18 -1.20 2.14 15.55
CA ARG A 18 -0.02 3.00 15.61
C ARG A 18 -0.40 4.40 15.14
N THR A 19 -0.31 5.38 16.01
CA THR A 19 -0.43 6.80 15.63
C THR A 19 0.95 7.38 15.33
N PRO A 20 1.04 8.35 14.42
CA PRO A 20 2.32 8.81 13.98
C PRO A 20 2.99 9.73 15.02
N PRO A 21 4.32 9.64 15.17
CA PRO A 21 5.04 10.31 16.26
C PRO A 21 5.11 11.82 16.04
N ARG A 22 5.06 12.61 17.13
CA ARG A 22 5.42 14.04 17.17
C ARG A 22 6.93 14.24 16.98
N SER A 23 7.48 13.72 15.90
CA SER A 23 8.93 13.67 15.67
C SER A 23 9.38 14.69 14.64
N ALA A 24 10.69 14.96 14.58
CA ALA A 24 11.30 15.84 13.58
C ALA A 24 10.86 15.50 12.14
N SER A 25 10.72 14.21 11.79
CA SER A 25 10.27 13.82 10.43
C SER A 25 8.84 14.25 10.08
N MET A 26 7.98 14.53 11.07
CA MET A 26 6.70 15.18 10.81
C MET A 26 6.85 16.68 10.64
N HIS A 27 7.70 17.31 11.45
CA HIS A 27 8.00 18.74 11.31
C HIS A 27 8.64 19.03 9.95
N ASP A 28 9.61 18.24 9.52
CA ASP A 28 10.28 18.36 8.22
C ASP A 28 9.27 18.27 7.07
N LEU A 29 8.31 17.34 7.14
CA LEU A 29 7.26 17.19 6.13
C LEU A 29 6.27 18.36 6.12
N ILE A 30 5.89 18.86 7.31
CA ILE A 30 5.01 20.02 7.45
C ILE A 30 5.69 21.29 6.94
N GLN A 31 6.97 21.50 7.26
CA GLN A 31 7.75 22.63 6.76
C GLN A 31 7.91 22.58 5.23
N ALA A 32 8.02 21.38 4.66
CA ALA A 32 8.03 21.17 3.22
C ALA A 32 6.63 21.26 2.56
N GLY A 33 5.59 21.67 3.30
CA GLY A 33 4.24 21.91 2.79
C GLY A 33 3.32 20.69 2.73
N TYR A 34 3.78 19.51 3.15
CA TYR A 34 2.99 18.27 3.09
C TYR A 34 2.08 18.12 4.31
N GLN A 35 0.77 18.01 4.06
CA GLN A 35 -0.22 17.82 5.14
C GLN A 35 -0.27 16.37 5.62
N VAL A 36 0.63 16.02 6.53
CA VAL A 36 0.55 14.76 7.28
C VAL A 36 -0.49 14.91 8.40
N ARG A 37 -1.78 14.75 8.07
CA ARG A 37 -2.86 14.78 9.08
C ARG A 37 -2.73 13.63 10.07
N ALA A 38 -3.39 13.75 11.23
CA ALA A 38 -3.48 12.66 12.19
C ALA A 38 -4.15 11.43 11.55
N PHE A 39 -3.35 10.37 11.35
CA PHE A 39 -3.79 9.07 10.87
C PHE A 39 -3.50 7.99 11.92
N GLU A 40 -4.13 6.83 11.76
CA GLU A 40 -3.88 5.64 12.55
C GLU A 40 -3.53 4.49 11.60
N ILE A 41 -2.52 3.71 11.93
CA ILE A 41 -2.22 2.46 11.23
C ILE A 41 -2.75 1.28 12.05
N SER A 42 -3.62 0.48 11.45
CA SER A 42 -4.23 -0.68 12.10
C SER A 42 -4.29 -1.85 11.14
N ASP A 43 -3.85 -3.02 11.62
CA ASP A 43 -3.96 -4.29 10.87
C ASP A 43 -5.29 -5.00 11.14
N GLU A 44 -6.28 -4.29 11.68
CA GLU A 44 -7.61 -4.82 11.88
C GLU A 44 -8.28 -5.03 10.52
N ILE A 45 -8.24 -6.29 10.09
CA ILE A 45 -8.97 -6.75 8.90
C ILE A 45 -10.45 -6.75 9.28
N LYS A 46 -11.28 -5.95 8.60
CA LYS A 46 -12.72 -6.17 8.62
C LYS A 46 -12.96 -7.57 8.04
N GLY A 47 -13.29 -8.52 8.91
CA GLY A 47 -13.50 -9.90 8.52
C GLY A 47 -14.61 -10.03 7.49
N TYR A 48 -14.38 -10.86 6.47
CA TYR A 48 -15.44 -11.26 5.55
C TYR A 48 -16.36 -12.29 6.22
N LYS A 49 -17.52 -12.54 5.61
CA LYS A 49 -18.28 -13.77 5.93
C LYS A 49 -17.35 -14.98 5.74
N PRO A 50 -17.40 -16.02 6.61
CA PRO A 50 -16.42 -17.11 6.62
C PRO A 50 -16.17 -17.78 5.25
N GLY A 51 -17.20 -17.97 4.42
CA GLY A 51 -17.05 -18.55 3.08
C GLY A 51 -16.18 -17.72 2.14
N ILE A 52 -16.30 -16.39 2.20
CA ILE A 52 -15.52 -15.47 1.36
C ILE A 52 -14.08 -15.37 1.82
N ALA A 53 -13.84 -15.43 3.14
CA ALA A 53 -12.48 -15.39 3.66
C ALA A 53 -11.64 -16.55 3.07
N LYS A 54 -12.24 -17.73 2.94
CA LYS A 54 -11.63 -18.89 2.28
C LYS A 54 -11.41 -18.63 0.79
N GLU A 55 -12.45 -18.23 0.05
CA GLU A 55 -12.34 -17.97 -1.39
C GLU A 55 -11.30 -16.91 -1.73
N MET A 56 -11.24 -15.81 -0.96
CA MET A 56 -10.22 -14.78 -1.12
C MET A 56 -8.81 -15.32 -0.86
N SER A 57 -8.66 -16.21 0.12
CA SER A 57 -7.37 -16.84 0.43
C SER A 57 -6.93 -17.77 -0.68
N ASP A 58 -7.84 -18.62 -1.18
CA ASP A 58 -7.59 -19.57 -2.26
C ASP A 58 -7.23 -18.82 -3.57
N ALA A 59 -8.01 -17.78 -3.93
CA ALA A 59 -7.73 -16.95 -5.10
C ALA A 59 -6.38 -16.20 -4.98
N THR A 60 -6.06 -15.71 -3.78
CA THR A 60 -4.75 -15.07 -3.52
C THR A 60 -3.60 -16.07 -3.60
N LEU A 61 -3.82 -17.32 -3.21
CA LEU A 61 -2.82 -18.38 -3.34
C LEU A 61 -2.55 -18.68 -4.81
N LEU A 62 -3.58 -18.83 -5.64
CA LEU A 62 -3.45 -19.01 -7.10
C LEU A 62 -2.60 -17.89 -7.73
N LEU A 63 -2.87 -16.64 -7.35
CA LEU A 63 -2.12 -15.48 -7.82
C LEU A 63 -0.62 -15.56 -7.44
N LYS A 64 -0.31 -16.03 -6.22
CA LYS A 64 1.06 -16.16 -5.73
C LYS A 64 1.81 -17.33 -6.35
N THR A 65 1.11 -18.41 -6.70
CA THR A 65 1.70 -19.63 -7.27
C THR A 65 1.77 -19.61 -8.79
N GLY A 66 1.37 -18.51 -9.44
CA GLY A 66 1.49 -18.33 -10.89
C GLY A 66 0.29 -18.80 -11.71
N HIS A 67 -0.76 -19.28 -11.06
CA HIS A 67 -2.01 -19.74 -11.69
C HIS A 67 -2.90 -18.52 -12.00
N PHE A 68 -2.43 -17.66 -12.91
CA PHE A 68 -3.00 -16.33 -13.13
C PHE A 68 -4.39 -16.38 -13.77
N VAL A 69 -4.63 -17.35 -14.66
CA VAL A 69 -5.94 -17.54 -15.32
C VAL A 69 -6.99 -17.97 -14.30
N GLU A 70 -6.66 -18.93 -13.44
CA GLU A 70 -7.53 -19.41 -12.37
C GLU A 70 -7.78 -18.33 -11.33
N ALA A 71 -6.75 -17.55 -10.97
CA ALA A 71 -6.89 -16.40 -10.09
C ALA A 71 -7.84 -15.35 -10.69
N GLN A 72 -7.71 -15.05 -11.98
CA GLN A 72 -8.59 -14.13 -12.70
C GLN A 72 -10.06 -14.59 -12.59
N TYR A 73 -10.36 -15.85 -12.93
CA TYR A 73 -11.72 -16.40 -12.83
C TYR A 73 -12.25 -16.37 -11.39
N ALA A 74 -11.42 -16.73 -10.41
CA ALA A 74 -11.79 -16.73 -9.01
C ALA A 74 -12.16 -15.32 -8.53
N PHE A 75 -11.33 -14.31 -8.80
CA PHE A 75 -11.62 -12.93 -8.40
C PHE A 75 -12.81 -12.34 -9.13
N GLN A 76 -13.01 -12.63 -10.42
CA GLN A 76 -14.21 -12.21 -11.14
C GLN A 76 -15.48 -12.80 -10.50
N SER A 77 -15.46 -14.08 -10.11
CA SER A 77 -16.57 -14.73 -9.41
C SER A 77 -16.87 -14.07 -8.06
N ILE A 78 -15.82 -13.79 -7.29
CA ILE A 78 -15.93 -13.08 -6.00
C ILE A 78 -16.55 -11.69 -6.19
N ILE A 79 -16.09 -10.92 -7.19
CA ILE A 79 -16.62 -9.57 -7.48
C ILE A 79 -18.09 -9.63 -7.90
N ARG A 80 -18.48 -10.57 -8.77
CA ARG A 80 -19.88 -10.73 -9.21
C ARG A 80 -20.81 -10.99 -8.03
N ARG A 81 -20.40 -11.84 -7.10
CA ARG A 81 -21.20 -12.19 -5.92
C ARG A 81 -21.14 -11.11 -4.84
N GLN A 82 -20.00 -10.45 -4.70
CA GLN A 82 -19.71 -9.49 -3.63
C GLN A 82 -18.91 -8.30 -4.16
N PRO A 83 -19.59 -7.32 -4.78
CA PRO A 83 -18.93 -6.18 -5.40
C PRO A 83 -18.27 -5.22 -4.40
N GLY A 84 -18.47 -5.42 -3.09
CA GLY A 84 -17.90 -4.59 -2.02
C GLY A 84 -16.50 -4.99 -1.53
N ILE A 85 -15.92 -6.08 -2.05
CA ILE A 85 -14.59 -6.55 -1.65
C ILE A 85 -13.53 -5.84 -2.47
N ARG A 86 -12.91 -4.82 -1.89
CA ARG A 86 -11.99 -3.88 -2.56
C ARG A 86 -10.71 -4.58 -3.02
N GLU A 87 -10.24 -5.50 -2.18
CA GLU A 87 -9.06 -6.33 -2.38
C GLU A 87 -9.17 -7.20 -3.63
N ALA A 88 -10.39 -7.64 -3.98
CA ALA A 88 -10.61 -8.48 -5.16
C ALA A 88 -10.35 -7.72 -6.47
N TYR A 89 -10.71 -6.44 -6.55
CA TYR A 89 -10.43 -5.60 -7.74
C TYR A 89 -8.94 -5.41 -7.95
N THR A 90 -8.19 -5.10 -6.88
CA THR A 90 -6.73 -4.94 -6.97
C THR A 90 -6.07 -6.26 -7.36
N ASN A 91 -6.46 -7.38 -6.74
CA ASN A 91 -5.84 -8.67 -7.04
C ASN A 91 -6.19 -9.17 -8.44
N LEU A 92 -7.42 -8.91 -8.92
CA LEU A 92 -7.80 -9.20 -10.30
C LEU A 92 -6.97 -8.37 -11.29
N ALA A 93 -6.76 -7.08 -11.01
CA ALA A 93 -5.88 -6.24 -11.83
C ALA A 93 -4.43 -6.77 -11.86
N VAL A 94 -3.91 -7.27 -10.72
CA VAL A 94 -2.59 -7.93 -10.69
C VAL A 94 -2.59 -9.20 -11.52
N ALA A 95 -3.67 -10.01 -11.51
CA ALA A 95 -3.78 -11.18 -12.37
C ALA A 95 -3.72 -10.79 -13.86
N TYR A 96 -4.47 -9.77 -14.28
CA TYR A 96 -4.42 -9.25 -15.65
C TYR A 96 -3.04 -8.76 -16.06
N LEU A 97 -2.34 -8.01 -15.19
CA LEU A 97 -0.96 -7.60 -15.46
C LEU A 97 -0.04 -8.80 -15.69
N LYS A 98 -0.20 -9.86 -14.90
CA LYS A 98 0.62 -11.07 -15.02
C LYS A 98 0.31 -11.87 -16.28
N LEU A 99 -0.90 -11.71 -16.82
CA LEU A 99 -1.33 -12.24 -18.12
C LEU A 99 -0.94 -11.32 -19.29
N GLY A 100 -0.32 -10.17 -19.03
CA GLY A 100 0.11 -9.20 -20.05
C GLY A 100 -0.97 -8.20 -20.46
N ASP A 101 -2.18 -8.30 -19.92
CA ASP A 101 -3.28 -7.37 -20.21
C ASP A 101 -3.21 -6.14 -19.31
N GLN A 102 -2.41 -5.17 -19.72
CA GLN A 102 -2.23 -3.91 -18.99
C GLN A 102 -3.50 -3.05 -19.02
N GLY A 103 -4.25 -3.07 -20.13
CA GLY A 103 -5.47 -2.27 -20.29
C GLY A 103 -6.56 -2.70 -19.31
N ALA A 104 -6.79 -4.01 -19.17
CA ALA A 104 -7.75 -4.54 -18.21
C ALA A 104 -7.36 -4.23 -16.76
N ALA A 105 -6.05 -4.27 -16.44
CA ALA A 105 -5.56 -3.91 -15.12
C ALA A 105 -5.81 -2.44 -14.77
N GLU A 106 -5.51 -1.52 -15.70
CA GLU A 106 -5.74 -0.09 -15.51
C GLU A 106 -7.23 0.23 -15.36
N SER A 107 -8.09 -0.37 -16.19
CA SER A 107 -9.55 -0.24 -16.10
C SER A 107 -10.09 -0.72 -14.74
N LEU A 108 -9.55 -1.81 -14.21
CA LEU A 108 -9.93 -2.31 -12.89
C LEU A 108 -9.47 -1.42 -11.75
N TRP A 109 -8.27 -0.84 -11.85
CA TRP A 109 -7.85 0.14 -10.87
C TRP A 109 -8.70 1.40 -10.91
N GLN A 110 -9.07 1.87 -12.10
CA GLN A 110 -10.01 3.00 -12.23
C GLN A 110 -11.36 2.67 -11.59
N THR A 111 -11.91 1.49 -11.88
CA THR A 111 -13.14 1.01 -11.23
C THR A 111 -12.99 0.94 -9.71
N GLY A 112 -11.83 0.51 -9.21
CA GLY A 112 -11.51 0.47 -7.79
C GLY A 112 -11.41 1.87 -7.16
N ILE A 113 -10.89 2.86 -7.89
CA ILE A 113 -10.85 4.27 -7.50
C ILE A 113 -12.26 4.82 -7.34
N ASP A 114 -13.14 4.55 -8.31
CA ASP A 114 -14.50 5.07 -8.35
C ASP A 114 -15.38 4.46 -7.25
N LYS A 115 -15.31 3.13 -7.08
CA LYS A 115 -16.07 2.42 -6.05
C LYS A 115 -15.52 2.65 -4.65
N PHE A 116 -14.20 2.79 -4.51
CA PHE A 116 -13.52 2.87 -3.22
C PHE A 116 -12.55 4.05 -3.19
N PRO A 117 -13.07 5.29 -3.05
CA PRO A 117 -12.27 6.51 -3.21
C PRO A 117 -11.21 6.74 -2.14
N ARG A 118 -11.17 5.91 -1.10
CA ARG A 118 -10.15 5.94 -0.04
C ARG A 118 -9.26 4.70 -0.02
N TYR A 119 -9.44 3.78 -0.95
CA TYR A 119 -8.62 2.58 -1.03
C TYR A 119 -7.30 2.90 -1.75
N VAL A 120 -6.19 2.59 -1.08
CA VAL A 120 -4.86 3.03 -1.49
C VAL A 120 -4.34 2.30 -2.72
N PHE A 121 -4.51 0.97 -2.77
CA PHE A 121 -3.82 0.15 -3.76
C PHE A 121 -4.15 0.52 -5.22
N PRO A 122 -5.41 0.74 -5.64
CA PRO A 122 -5.69 1.14 -7.01
C PRO A 122 -5.00 2.45 -7.42
N ARG A 123 -5.07 3.48 -6.57
CA ARG A 123 -4.41 4.77 -6.79
C ARG A 123 -2.90 4.63 -6.89
N ALA A 124 -2.29 3.93 -5.94
CA ALA A 124 -0.85 3.76 -5.90
C ALA A 124 -0.32 2.90 -7.07
N ASN A 125 -1.07 1.90 -7.53
CA ASN A 125 -0.69 1.13 -8.71
C ASN A 125 -0.78 1.97 -10.00
N LEU A 126 -1.85 2.75 -10.18
CA LEU A 126 -1.95 3.67 -11.31
C LEU A 126 -0.86 4.75 -11.26
N ALA A 127 -0.56 5.30 -10.08
CA ALA A 127 0.54 6.25 -9.92
C ALA A 127 1.90 5.64 -10.32
N GLN A 128 2.16 4.37 -10.01
CA GLN A 128 3.36 3.68 -10.48
C GLN A 128 3.40 3.51 -12.00
N ARG A 129 2.26 3.28 -12.66
CA ARG A 129 2.18 3.27 -14.13
C ARG A 129 2.47 4.65 -14.71
N CYS A 130 1.87 5.71 -14.17
CA CYS A 130 2.14 7.09 -14.58
C CYS A 130 3.63 7.42 -14.43
N LEU A 131 4.27 7.04 -13.31
CA LEU A 131 5.72 7.22 -13.13
C LEU A 131 6.55 6.47 -14.17
N GLN A 132 6.17 5.25 -14.53
CA GLN A 132 6.85 4.48 -15.59
C GLN A 132 6.71 5.13 -16.97
N ARG A 133 5.63 5.88 -17.19
CA ARG A 133 5.38 6.67 -18.41
C ARG A 133 5.97 8.09 -18.33
N GLY A 134 6.65 8.46 -17.24
CA GLY A 134 7.16 9.82 -17.01
C GLY A 134 6.09 10.87 -16.67
N GLN A 135 4.85 10.45 -16.43
CA GLN A 135 3.70 11.31 -16.10
C GLN A 135 3.68 11.62 -14.60
N VAL A 136 4.64 12.42 -14.14
CA VAL A 136 4.87 12.66 -12.70
C VAL A 136 3.69 13.40 -12.05
N ASP A 137 3.16 14.44 -12.69
CA ASP A 137 2.05 15.25 -12.14
C ASP A 137 0.76 14.44 -12.00
N GLU A 138 0.50 13.55 -12.96
CA GLU A 138 -0.65 12.65 -12.93
C GLU A 138 -0.53 11.63 -11.78
N ALA A 139 0.68 11.11 -11.55
CA ALA A 139 0.97 10.25 -10.42
C ALA A 139 0.75 10.95 -9.07
N GLU A 140 1.15 12.23 -8.94
CA GLU A 140 0.89 13.02 -7.73
C GLU A 140 -0.61 13.23 -7.51
N ASN A 141 -1.34 13.61 -8.56
CA ASN A 141 -2.78 13.85 -8.49
C ASN A 141 -3.57 12.61 -8.07
N LEU A 142 -3.12 11.41 -8.47
CA LEU A 142 -3.70 10.14 -8.02
C LEU A 142 -3.52 9.89 -6.52
N LEU A 143 -2.41 10.36 -5.93
CA LEU A 143 -2.07 10.10 -4.53
C LEU A 143 -2.60 11.17 -3.57
N LYS A 144 -2.73 12.42 -4.01
CA LYS A 144 -3.19 13.56 -3.19
C LYS A 144 -4.49 13.32 -2.41
N PRO A 145 -5.53 12.63 -2.94
CA PRO A 145 -6.72 12.29 -2.15
C PRO A 145 -6.44 11.42 -0.92
N LEU A 146 -5.34 10.65 -0.92
CA LEU A 146 -4.98 9.75 0.17
C LEU A 146 -4.46 10.48 1.42
N GLU A 147 -4.07 11.74 1.32
CA GLU A 147 -3.73 12.59 2.48
C GLU A 147 -4.92 12.76 3.44
N LYS A 148 -6.14 12.59 2.94
CA LYS A 148 -7.38 12.69 3.72
C LYS A 148 -7.76 11.36 4.41
N VAL A 149 -6.99 10.29 4.21
CA VAL A 149 -7.22 9.00 4.85
C VAL A 149 -6.79 9.07 6.31
N ARG A 150 -7.71 8.75 7.21
CA ARG A 150 -7.48 8.79 8.67
C ARG A 150 -7.06 7.45 9.26
N LYS A 151 -7.37 6.34 8.61
CA LYS A 151 -7.01 5.00 9.05
C LYS A 151 -6.44 4.24 7.87
N PHE A 152 -5.20 3.80 8.00
CA PHE A 152 -4.52 2.96 7.03
C PHE A 152 -4.37 1.54 7.56
N HIS A 153 -4.46 0.57 6.67
CA HIS A 153 -3.83 -0.74 6.91
C HIS A 153 -2.30 -0.62 6.76
N SER A 154 -1.49 -1.39 7.49
CA SER A 154 -0.02 -1.26 7.40
C SER A 154 0.51 -1.47 5.98
N GLY A 155 -0.08 -2.41 5.24
CA GLY A 155 0.25 -2.64 3.83
C GLY A 155 -0.10 -1.45 2.94
N GLU A 156 -1.23 -0.79 3.18
CA GLU A 156 -1.67 0.40 2.46
C GLU A 156 -0.75 1.59 2.76
N PHE A 157 -0.48 1.87 4.04
CA PHE A 157 0.42 2.95 4.44
C PHE A 157 1.81 2.77 3.84
N ARG A 158 2.37 1.56 3.90
CA ARG A 158 3.66 1.27 3.29
C ARG A 158 3.66 1.54 1.79
N PHE A 159 2.64 1.04 1.08
CA PHE A 159 2.59 1.19 -0.37
C PHE A 159 2.37 2.64 -0.81
N TYR A 160 1.53 3.38 -0.09
CA TYR A 160 1.34 4.81 -0.25
C TYR A 160 2.67 5.56 -0.08
N VAL A 161 3.36 5.39 1.05
CA VAL A 161 4.59 6.13 1.33
C VAL A 161 5.69 5.81 0.34
N LEU A 162 5.88 4.53 -0.02
CA LEU A 162 6.90 4.16 -1.02
C LEU A 162 6.62 4.80 -2.38
N THR A 163 5.36 4.80 -2.83
CA THR A 163 4.98 5.36 -4.13
C THR A 163 5.04 6.88 -4.13
N TYR A 164 4.54 7.53 -3.07
CA TYR A 164 4.63 8.98 -2.93
C TYR A 164 6.08 9.45 -2.86
N SER A 165 6.96 8.72 -2.18
CA SER A 165 8.39 9.03 -2.17
C SER A 165 9.03 8.88 -3.57
N ASP A 166 8.56 7.92 -4.39
CA ASP A 166 9.02 7.79 -5.77
C ASP A 166 8.54 8.97 -6.64
N VAL A 167 7.32 9.48 -6.43
CA VAL A 167 6.82 10.70 -7.07
C VAL A 167 7.68 11.91 -6.70
N LEU A 168 7.93 12.13 -5.40
CA LEU A 168 8.74 13.25 -4.93
C LEU A 168 10.16 13.22 -5.48
N ALA A 169 10.79 12.04 -5.51
CA ALA A 169 12.11 11.89 -6.09
C ALA A 169 12.14 12.15 -7.61
N ALA A 170 11.05 11.81 -8.32
CA ALA A 170 10.92 12.13 -9.74
C ALA A 170 10.72 13.64 -10.00
N GLN A 171 10.18 14.37 -9.03
CA GLN A 171 10.10 15.84 -9.03
C GLN A 171 11.40 16.52 -8.60
N GLY A 172 12.44 15.74 -8.27
CA GLY A 172 13.71 16.24 -7.74
C GLY A 172 13.71 16.50 -6.24
N ASN A 173 12.55 16.45 -5.55
CA ASN A 173 12.43 16.72 -4.13
C ASN A 173 12.90 15.54 -3.25
N TYR A 174 14.22 15.32 -3.22
CA TYR A 174 14.84 14.20 -2.54
C TYR A 174 14.78 14.34 -1.02
N THR A 175 14.85 15.57 -0.50
CA THR A 175 14.73 15.85 0.93
C THR A 175 13.38 15.38 1.49
N ALA A 176 12.26 15.74 0.84
CA ALA A 176 10.94 15.29 1.25
C ALA A 176 10.77 13.78 1.08
N ALA A 177 11.25 13.20 -0.03
CA ALA A 177 11.22 11.77 -0.26
C ALA A 177 11.92 10.98 0.86
N LEU A 178 13.10 11.44 1.30
CA LEU A 178 13.84 10.82 2.42
C LEU A 178 13.12 10.98 3.76
N SER A 179 12.46 12.11 4.00
CA SER A 179 11.65 12.36 5.21
C SER A 179 10.46 11.40 5.30
N TRP A 180 9.79 11.15 4.18
CA TRP A 180 8.72 10.14 4.09
C TRP A 180 9.23 8.72 4.38
N LEU A 181 10.37 8.33 3.80
CA LEU A 181 10.98 7.02 4.10
C LEU A 181 11.44 6.88 5.56
N LYS A 182 11.88 7.98 6.18
CA LYS A 182 12.22 8.05 7.61
C LYS A 182 10.97 7.86 8.48
N LEU A 183 9.85 8.50 8.12
CA LEU A 183 8.56 8.29 8.79
C LEU A 183 8.11 6.83 8.68
N LEU A 184 8.16 6.24 7.48
CA LEU A 184 7.82 4.83 7.27
C LEU A 184 8.70 3.89 8.11
N SER A 185 10.01 4.16 8.18
CA SER A 185 10.95 3.35 8.98
C SER A 185 10.62 3.38 10.47
N LYS A 186 10.11 4.51 10.99
CA LYS A 186 9.67 4.63 12.38
C LYS A 186 8.34 3.92 12.63
N MET A 187 7.37 4.09 11.73
CA MET A 187 6.02 3.54 11.89
C MET A 187 5.97 2.04 11.68
N LEU A 188 6.65 1.56 10.65
CA LEU A 188 6.68 0.17 10.21
C LEU A 188 8.14 -0.29 10.04
N PRO A 189 8.83 -0.61 11.14
CA PRO A 189 10.20 -1.13 11.09
C PRO A 189 10.27 -2.37 10.19
N ARG A 190 11.36 -2.50 9.42
CA ARG A 190 11.58 -3.61 8.45
C ARG A 190 10.63 -3.62 7.25
N SER A 191 10.05 -2.47 6.89
CA SER A 191 9.33 -2.35 5.60
C SER A 191 10.26 -2.63 4.41
N PRO A 192 9.95 -3.60 3.54
CA PRO A 192 10.79 -3.89 2.38
C PRO A 192 10.72 -2.75 1.35
N GLY A 193 11.78 -2.59 0.57
CA GLY A 193 11.87 -1.56 -0.47
C GLY A 193 12.28 -0.16 0.02
N VAL A 194 12.51 0.04 1.33
CA VAL A 194 12.95 1.31 1.90
C VAL A 194 14.43 1.60 1.62
N TRP A 195 15.32 0.65 1.94
CA TRP A 195 16.76 0.85 1.79
C TRP A 195 17.22 1.14 0.36
N PRO A 196 16.78 0.40 -0.67
CA PRO A 196 17.14 0.71 -2.06
C PRO A 196 16.72 2.12 -2.48
N ARG A 197 15.55 2.59 -2.02
CA ARG A 197 15.09 3.96 -2.29
C ARG A 197 15.92 5.01 -1.56
N LYS A 198 16.25 4.80 -0.28
CA LYS A 198 17.11 5.72 0.48
C LYS A 198 18.44 5.95 -0.21
N VAL A 199 19.10 4.88 -0.67
CA VAL A 199 20.37 4.98 -1.41
C VAL A 199 20.17 5.79 -2.69
N ARG A 200 19.17 5.44 -3.51
CA ARG A 200 18.87 6.14 -4.76
C ARG A 200 18.62 7.63 -4.56
N TYR A 201 17.79 8.00 -3.57
CA TYR A 201 17.43 9.39 -3.32
C TYR A 201 18.57 10.18 -2.69
N TRP A 202 19.41 9.55 -1.86
CA TRP A 202 20.59 10.21 -1.32
C TRP A 202 21.61 10.55 -2.41
N ILE A 203 21.84 9.63 -3.36
CA ILE A 203 22.65 9.90 -4.55
C ILE A 203 22.03 11.02 -5.39
N GLY A 204 20.72 10.96 -5.67
CA GLY A 204 20.00 12.02 -6.39
C GLY A 204 20.19 13.40 -5.74
N ARG A 205 20.02 13.48 -4.42
CA ARG A 205 20.23 14.71 -3.66
C ARG A 205 21.65 15.27 -3.82
N LEU A 206 22.67 14.41 -3.76
CA LEU A 206 24.06 14.83 -3.93
C LEU A 206 24.33 15.37 -5.33
N LEU A 207 23.77 14.73 -6.36
CA LEU A 207 23.95 15.13 -7.75
C LEU A 207 23.24 16.45 -8.06
N HIS A 208 22.10 16.72 -7.43
CA HIS A 208 21.25 17.88 -7.72
C HIS A 208 21.39 19.05 -6.72
N ARG A 209 22.31 18.95 -5.73
CA ARG A 209 22.60 19.98 -4.71
C ARG A 209 21.35 20.67 -4.15
N GLU A 210 20.49 19.88 -3.50
CA GLU A 210 19.42 20.37 -2.60
C GLU A 210 19.87 20.52 -1.13
#